data_AF-A0A661C483-F1
#
_entry.id   AF-A0A661C483-F1
#
_cell.length_a   1.000
_cell.length_b   1.000
_cell.length_c   1.000
_cell.angle_alpha   90.00
_cell.angle_beta   90.00
_cell.angle_gamma   90.00
#
_symmetry.space_group_name_H-M   'P 1'
#
loop_
_entity.id
_entity.type
_entity.pdbx_description
1 polymer ?
#
loop_
_entity_poly.entity_id
_entity_poly.type
_entity_poly.pdbx_seq_one_letter_code
_entity_poly.pdbx_strand_id
1 'polypeptide(L)'
;MKTLFLLITLTQNGAGDINASFVNTQTLQQCQDKSLMVEGVFKGSNIPVIESRCIESDLQFSEFGHASDTSKIRNYFLISFDEKKLDITAISDWHTCMEQQKNNVKQDKVYCSSSVQSIQ
;
A
#
# COMPACT_ATOMS: atom_id res chain seq x y z
N MET A 1 14.95 -8.08 17.65
CA MET A 1 14.14 -7.88 16.44
C MET A 1 14.72 -6.69 15.70
N LYS A 2 14.95 -6.78 14.38
CA LYS A 2 15.48 -5.66 13.60
C LYS A 2 14.29 -4.79 13.19
N THR A 3 14.21 -3.57 13.70
CA THR A 3 13.20 -2.60 13.27
C THR A 3 13.39 -2.35 11.77
N LEU A 4 12.35 -2.59 10.98
CA LEU A 4 12.31 -2.27 9.55
C LEU A 4 11.36 -1.09 9.33
N PHE A 5 11.55 -0.41 8.20
CA PHE A 5 10.65 0.64 7.75
C PHE A 5 9.93 0.17 6.50
N LEU A 6 8.61 0.27 6.52
CA LEU A 6 7.74 0.01 5.39
C LEU A 6 7.42 1.33 4.71
N LEU A 7 7.82 1.44 3.44
CA LEU A 7 7.22 2.39 2.52
C LEU A 7 5.92 1.79 2.01
N ILE A 8 4.82 2.48 2.26
CA ILE A 8 3.52 2.19 1.66
C ILE A 8 3.15 3.34 0.73
N THR A 9 2.77 3.01 -0.50
CA THR A 9 2.27 3.99 -1.47
C THR A 9 0.92 3.53 -2.01
N LEU A 10 -0.10 4.37 -1.85
CA LEU A 10 -1.43 4.18 -2.41
C LEU A 10 -1.58 5.02 -3.67
N THR A 11 -2.01 4.38 -4.74
CA THR A 11 -2.27 5.03 -6.03
C THR A 11 -3.69 4.76 -6.49
N GLN A 12 -4.27 5.68 -7.25
CA GLN A 12 -5.61 5.51 -7.81
C GLN A 12 -5.54 5.26 -9.31
N ASN A 13 -6.20 4.19 -9.79
CA ASN A 13 -6.29 3.92 -11.22
C ASN A 13 -7.44 4.73 -11.88
N GLY A 14 -7.57 4.63 -13.21
CA GLY A 14 -8.62 5.34 -13.96
C GLY A 14 -10.06 4.90 -13.65
N ALA A 15 -10.26 3.73 -13.03
CA ALA A 15 -11.58 3.27 -12.56
C ALA A 15 -11.91 3.79 -11.14
N GLY A 16 -10.95 4.44 -10.48
CA GLY A 16 -11.08 4.94 -9.12
C GLY A 16 -10.64 3.95 -8.04
N ASP A 17 -10.22 2.73 -8.41
CA ASP A 17 -9.73 1.74 -7.44
C ASP A 17 -8.35 2.12 -6.90
N ILE A 18 -8.13 1.79 -5.64
CA ILE A 18 -6.85 2.01 -4.96
C ILE A 18 -5.94 0.79 -5.12
N ASN A 19 -4.70 1.03 -5.54
CA ASN A 19 -3.63 0.04 -5.56
C ASN A 19 -2.60 0.38 -4.49
N ALA A 20 -2.14 -0.63 -3.76
CA ALA A 20 -1.11 -0.51 -2.76
C ALA A 20 0.22 -1.11 -3.25
N SER A 21 1.31 -0.40 -3.03
CA SER A 21 2.68 -0.88 -3.24
C SER A 21 3.45 -0.78 -1.93
N PHE A 22 4.27 -1.79 -1.66
CA PHE A 22 4.97 -1.96 -0.39
C PHE A 22 6.46 -2.14 -0.64
N VAL A 23 7.30 -1.41 0.09
CA VAL A 23 8.76 -1.60 0.04
C VAL A 23 9.33 -1.63 1.45
N ASN A 24 9.85 -2.79 1.84
CA ASN A 24 10.60 -2.93 3.08
C ASN A 24 12.00 -2.32 2.94
N THR A 25 12.43 -1.55 3.95
CA THR A 25 13.73 -0.89 4.01
C THR A 25 14.33 -1.02 5.41
N GLN A 26 15.65 -0.83 5.53
CA GLN A 26 16.34 -1.05 6.80
C GLN A 26 16.37 0.20 7.68
N THR A 27 16.16 1.40 7.11
CA THR A 27 16.26 2.68 7.81
C THR A 27 15.21 3.65 7.29
N LEU A 28 14.81 4.62 8.12
CA LEU A 28 13.89 5.68 7.73
C LEU A 28 14.40 6.48 6.53
N GLN A 29 15.70 6.80 6.50
CA GLN A 29 16.31 7.54 5.40
C GLN A 29 16.15 6.79 4.07
N GLN A 30 16.47 5.49 4.04
CA GLN A 30 16.28 4.67 2.83
C GLN A 30 14.81 4.62 2.39
N CYS A 31 13.89 4.58 3.35
CA CYS A 31 12.46 4.63 3.05
C CYS A 31 12.08 5.96 2.38
N GLN A 32 12.51 7.09 2.95
CA GLN A 32 12.20 8.42 2.44
C GLN A 32 12.81 8.65 1.05
N ASP A 33 14.06 8.24 0.83
CA ASP A 33 14.72 8.34 -0.47
C ASP A 33 13.96 7.53 -1.54
N LYS A 34 13.48 6.33 -1.18
CA LYS A 34 12.64 5.52 -2.06
C LYS A 34 11.27 6.13 -2.30
N SER A 35 10.64 6.76 -1.30
CA SER A 35 9.36 7.46 -1.46
C SER A 35 9.47 8.52 -2.54
N LEU A 36 10.50 9.36 -2.49
CA LEU A 36 10.74 10.42 -3.49
C LEU A 36 10.94 9.85 -4.90
N MET A 37 11.71 8.76 -5.02
CA MET A 37 11.92 8.08 -6.29
C MET A 37 10.60 7.52 -6.86
N VAL A 38 9.83 6.80 -6.05
CA VAL A 38 8.57 6.17 -6.45
C VAL A 38 7.51 7.21 -6.82
N GLU A 39 7.38 8.27 -6.02
CA GLU A 39 6.51 9.40 -6.33
C GLU A 39 6.89 10.08 -7.66
N GLY A 40 8.19 10.22 -7.94
CA GLY A 40 8.69 10.72 -9.22
C GLY A 40 8.25 9.86 -10.42
N VAL A 41 8.30 8.54 -10.29
CA VAL A 41 7.85 7.58 -11.32
C VAL A 41 6.35 7.68 -11.56
N PHE A 42 5.54 7.71 -10.49
CA PHE A 42 4.08 7.83 -10.62
C PHE A 42 3.67 9.18 -11.21
N LYS A 43 4.31 10.28 -10.78
CA LYS A 43 4.09 11.62 -11.32
C LYS A 43 4.41 11.69 -12.82
N GLY A 44 5.54 11.13 -13.24
CA GLY A 44 5.92 11.05 -14.65
C GLY A 44 4.95 10.23 -15.51
N SER A 45 4.23 9.29 -14.89
CA SER A 45 3.23 8.44 -15.53
C SER A 45 1.79 8.96 -15.39
N ASN A 46 1.61 10.15 -14.80
CA ASN A 46 0.31 10.75 -14.50
C ASN A 46 -0.63 9.84 -13.67
N ILE A 47 -0.05 9.05 -12.76
CA ILE A 47 -0.79 8.20 -11.83
C ILE A 47 -0.94 8.96 -10.50
N PRO A 48 -2.17 9.25 -10.04
CA PRO A 48 -2.40 9.92 -8.76
C PRO A 48 -1.88 9.08 -7.58
N VAL A 49 -1.03 9.68 -6.75
CA VAL A 49 -0.64 9.15 -5.43
C VAL A 49 -1.57 9.75 -4.39
N ILE A 50 -2.27 8.89 -3.64
CA ILE A 50 -3.25 9.29 -2.61
C ILE A 50 -2.59 9.39 -1.25
N GLU A 51 -1.73 8.44 -0.91
CA GLU A 51 -0.94 8.42 0.32
C GLU A 51 0.44 7.82 0.01
N SER A 52 1.48 8.36 0.65
CA SER A 52 2.82 7.78 0.63
C SER A 52 3.44 7.99 2.01
N ARG A 53 3.76 6.90 2.71
CA ARG A 53 4.23 6.95 4.11
C ARG A 53 5.38 5.99 4.33
N CYS A 54 6.32 6.46 5.14
CA CYS A 54 7.35 5.64 5.75
C CYS A 54 7.00 5.41 7.20
N ILE A 55 6.79 4.16 7.60
CA ILE A 55 6.45 3.79 8.97
C ILE A 55 7.29 2.63 9.46
N GLU A 56 7.56 2.59 10.75
CA GLU A 56 8.12 1.39 11.39
C GLU A 56 7.12 0.24 11.29
N SER A 57 7.59 -0.93 10.86
CA SER A 57 6.75 -2.11 10.72
C SER A 57 7.60 -3.38 10.80
N ASP A 58 6.99 -4.44 11.34
CA ASP A 58 7.50 -5.81 11.28
C ASP A 58 6.92 -6.60 10.09
N LEU A 59 5.94 -6.05 9.38
CA LEU A 59 5.37 -6.66 8.19
C LEU A 59 6.39 -6.72 7.05
N GLN A 60 6.48 -7.87 6.40
CA GLN A 60 7.28 -8.06 5.20
C GLN A 60 6.37 -8.38 4.03
N PHE A 61 6.66 -7.77 2.89
CA PHE A 61 5.93 -8.01 1.65
C PHE A 61 6.85 -8.64 0.63
N SER A 62 6.28 -9.54 -0.16
CA SER A 62 6.94 -10.07 -1.36
C SER A 62 7.43 -8.94 -2.27
N GLU A 63 8.54 -9.18 -2.98
CA GLU A 63 9.10 -8.19 -3.89
C GLU A 63 8.09 -7.77 -4.96
N PHE A 64 8.19 -6.50 -5.38
CA PHE A 64 7.36 -5.99 -6.46
C PHE A 64 7.72 -6.69 -7.77
N GLY A 65 6.91 -7.66 -8.18
CA GLY A 65 7.07 -8.30 -9.47
C GLY A 65 6.54 -7.38 -10.57
N HIS A 66 7.39 -6.99 -11.52
CA HIS A 66 6.94 -6.50 -12.83
C HIS A 66 6.08 -7.60 -13.45
N ALA A 67 4.76 -7.51 -13.26
CA ALA A 67 3.85 -8.54 -13.73
C ALA A 67 3.77 -8.47 -15.26
N SER A 68 4.55 -9.31 -15.93
CA SER A 68 4.33 -9.68 -17.33
C SER A 68 3.01 -10.44 -17.54
N ASP A 69 2.32 -10.79 -16.45
CA ASP A 69 1.04 -11.46 -16.45
C ASP A 69 0.01 -10.62 -15.71
N THR A 70 -0.91 -10.03 -16.47
CA THR A 70 -2.13 -9.39 -15.96
C THR A 70 -3.09 -10.39 -15.28
N SER A 71 -2.72 -11.67 -15.19
CA SER A 71 -3.40 -12.75 -14.50
C SER A 71 -2.92 -12.98 -13.06
N LYS A 72 -1.92 -12.23 -12.57
CA LYS A 72 -1.36 -12.42 -11.22
C LYS A 72 -2.40 -12.15 -10.12
N ILE A 73 -2.44 -13.06 -9.16
CA ILE A 73 -3.26 -13.06 -7.95
C ILE A 73 -3.22 -11.67 -7.31
N ARG A 74 -4.39 -11.03 -7.24
CA ARG A 74 -4.56 -9.77 -6.50
C ARG A 74 -4.80 -10.12 -5.04
N ASN A 75 -3.93 -9.62 -4.18
CA ASN A 75 -4.13 -9.59 -2.74
C ASN A 75 -4.93 -8.33 -2.41
N TYR A 76 -5.89 -8.45 -1.50
CA TYR A 76 -6.72 -7.34 -1.06
C TYR A 76 -6.35 -6.95 0.37
N PHE A 77 -6.27 -5.65 0.61
CA PHE A 77 -5.90 -5.12 1.91
C PHE A 77 -6.85 -4.01 2.33
N LEU A 78 -7.30 -4.07 3.58
CA LEU A 78 -7.88 -2.92 4.26
C LEU A 78 -6.75 -2.20 5.00
N ILE A 79 -6.52 -0.95 4.63
CA ILE A 79 -5.39 -0.15 5.11
C ILE A 79 -5.95 1.08 5.82
N SER A 80 -5.65 1.23 7.09
CA SER A 80 -6.04 2.40 7.87
C SER A 80 -4.83 3.20 8.31
N PHE A 81 -4.88 4.51 8.08
CA PHE A 81 -3.89 5.46 8.58
C PHE A 81 -4.46 6.24 9.76
N ASP A 82 -3.67 6.32 10.83
CA ASP A 82 -3.81 7.30 11.91
C ASP A 82 -2.55 8.19 11.91
N GLU A 83 -2.53 9.28 12.68
CA GLU A 83 -1.40 10.22 12.80
C GLU A 83 -0.08 9.52 13.16
N LYS A 84 -0.14 8.36 13.83
CA LYS A 84 1.03 7.63 14.34
C LYS A 84 1.06 6.15 14.00
N LYS A 85 0.01 5.62 13.35
CA LYS A 85 -0.15 4.17 13.16
C LYS A 85 -0.63 3.85 11.76
N LEU A 86 -0.19 2.69 11.28
CA LEU A 86 -0.63 2.06 10.06
C LEU A 86 -1.09 0.66 10.43
N ASP A 87 -2.35 0.34 10.16
CA ASP A 87 -2.83 -1.03 10.25
C ASP A 87 -3.13 -1.53 8.83
N ILE A 88 -2.61 -2.72 8.51
CA ILE A 88 -2.81 -3.39 7.24
C ILE A 88 -3.42 -4.76 7.55
N THR A 89 -4.62 -5.01 7.06
CA THR A 89 -5.31 -6.29 7.22
C THR A 89 -5.52 -6.92 5.85
N ALA A 90 -5.08 -8.17 5.66
CA ALA A 90 -5.38 -8.94 4.47
C ALA A 90 -6.86 -9.33 4.44
N ILE A 91 -7.51 -9.16 3.30
CA ILE A 91 -8.93 -9.46 3.08
C ILE A 91 -9.06 -10.51 1.96
N SER A 92 -10.04 -11.39 2.08
CA SER A 92 -10.29 -12.49 1.15
C SER A 92 -10.62 -12.02 -0.27
N ASP A 93 -11.37 -10.93 -0.39
CA ASP A 93 -11.93 -10.48 -1.65
C ASP A 93 -12.22 -8.97 -1.65
N TRP A 94 -12.31 -8.41 -2.86
CA TRP A 94 -12.56 -6.98 -3.07
C TRP A 94 -13.90 -6.51 -2.50
N HIS A 95 -14.95 -7.33 -2.60
CA HIS A 95 -16.28 -6.94 -2.17
C HIS A 95 -16.33 -6.74 -0.64
N THR A 96 -15.85 -7.73 0.11
CA THR A 96 -15.72 -7.67 1.56
C THR A 96 -14.85 -6.49 2.01
N CYS A 97 -13.75 -6.24 1.30
CA CYS A 97 -12.86 -5.13 1.58
C CYS A 97 -13.56 -3.76 1.41
N MET A 98 -14.33 -3.58 0.33
CA MET A 98 -15.10 -2.37 0.08
C MET A 98 -16.23 -2.18 1.10
N GLU A 99 -16.91 -3.25 1.52
CA GLU A 99 -17.91 -3.19 2.60
C GLU A 99 -17.27 -2.76 3.93
N GLN A 100 -16.11 -3.32 4.29
CA GLN A 100 -15.40 -2.92 5.50
C GLN A 100 -14.94 -1.46 5.44
N GLN A 101 -14.46 -0.97 4.29
CA GLN A 101 -14.16 0.46 4.13
C GLN A 101 -15.41 1.32 4.40
N LYS A 102 -16.56 0.95 3.79
CA LYS A 102 -17.82 1.68 3.98
C LYS A 102 -18.33 1.63 5.43
N ASN A 103 -18.04 0.58 6.18
CA ASN A 103 -18.46 0.49 7.58
C ASN A 103 -17.55 1.29 8.53
N ASN A 104 -16.34 1.64 8.09
CA ASN A 104 -15.36 2.39 8.85
C ASN A 104 -15.34 3.90 8.52
N VAL A 105 -16.45 4.50 8.05
CA VAL A 105 -16.51 5.93 7.68
C VAL A 105 -16.09 6.88 8.82
N LYS A 106 -16.16 6.43 10.08
CA LYS A 106 -15.74 7.23 11.24
C LYS A 106 -14.22 7.32 11.42
N GLN A 107 -13.44 6.51 10.72
CA GLN A 107 -11.98 6.59 10.68
C GLN A 107 -11.60 7.37 9.43
N ASP A 108 -10.89 8.49 9.59
CA ASP A 108 -10.69 9.49 8.53
C ASP A 108 -9.94 8.98 7.29
N LYS A 109 -9.18 7.88 7.42
CA LYS A 109 -8.34 7.36 6.34
C LYS A 109 -8.29 5.84 6.30
N VAL A 110 -9.38 5.23 5.83
CA VAL A 110 -9.44 3.78 5.56
C VAL A 110 -9.56 3.55 4.06
N TYR A 111 -8.69 2.70 3.52
CA TYR A 111 -8.62 2.38 2.10
C TYR A 111 -8.66 0.87 1.89
N CYS A 112 -9.67 0.42 1.17
CA CYS A 112 -9.66 -0.86 0.50
C CYS A 112 -8.76 -0.75 -0.73
N SER A 113 -7.78 -1.65 -0.83
CA SER A 113 -6.76 -1.60 -1.86
C SER A 113 -6.43 -3.00 -2.39
N SER A 114 -5.91 -3.03 -3.62
CA SER A 114 -5.37 -4.25 -4.21
C SER A 114 -3.86 -4.16 -4.44
N SER A 115 -3.15 -5.27 -4.33
CA SER A 115 -1.72 -5.35 -4.65
C SER A 115 -1.39 -6.69 -5.30
N VAL A 116 -0.35 -6.70 -6.13
CA VAL A 116 0.28 -7.94 -6.60
C VAL A 116 1.21 -8.56 -5.56
N GLN A 117 1.50 -7.83 -4.48
CA GLN A 117 2.33 -8.28 -3.36
C GLN A 117 1.46 -8.90 -2.27
N SER A 118 1.93 -10.00 -1.69
CA SER A 118 1.38 -10.62 -0.47
C SER A 118 2.27 -10.33 0.74
N ILE A 119 1.69 -10.42 1.94
CA ILE A 119 2.42 -10.47 3.23
C ILE A 119 3.21 -11.81 3.31
N GLN A 120 4.41 -11.78 3.88
CA GLN A 120 5.30 -12.94 4.09
C GLN A 120 5.39 -13.34 5.57
#